data_AF-A0A7S0U654-F1
#
_entry.id   AF-A0A7S0U654-F1
#
_cell.length_a   1.000
_cell.length_b   1.000
_cell.length_c   1.000
_cell.angle_alpha   90.00
_cell.angle_beta   90.00
_cell.angle_gamma   90.00
#
_symmetry.space_group_name_H-M   'P 1'
#
loop_
_entity.id
_entity.type
_entity.pdbx_description
1 polymer ?
#
loop_
_entity_poly.entity_id
_entity_poly.type
_entity_poly.pdbx_seq_one_letter_code
_entity_poly.pdbx_strand_id
1 'polypeptide(L)'
;EGDLRAEGKLSLVQVCRERGEKVLVFDLLKCPAIMKMGLGQLLESTKQLKIMHDCRNDASALSGQFKVFVQNVFDTQAAQMLLSANPNRVGLNMVLQKYTGPTKTSSKPR
;
A
#
# COMPACT_ATOMS: atom_id res chain seq x y z
N GLU A 1 8.58 -7.24 -6.64
CA GLU A 1 7.17 -6.98 -6.29
C GLU A 1 6.33 -8.20 -6.65
N GLY A 2 5.19 -8.40 -6.00
CA GLY A 2 4.24 -9.46 -6.38
C GLY A 2 3.53 -9.16 -7.70
N ASP A 3 2.70 -10.08 -8.18
CA ASP A 3 1.91 -9.88 -9.41
C ASP A 3 0.68 -9.00 -9.14
N LEU A 4 0.91 -7.68 -9.16
CA LEU A 4 -0.09 -6.64 -8.90
C LEU A 4 -0.80 -6.15 -10.18
N ARG A 5 -0.77 -6.92 -11.27
CA ARG A 5 -1.54 -6.60 -12.49
C ARG A 5 -3.03 -6.88 -12.27
N ALA A 6 -3.89 -6.34 -13.14
CA ALA A 6 -5.33 -6.58 -13.07
C ALA A 6 -5.70 -8.07 -13.16
N GLU A 7 -4.93 -8.86 -13.92
CA GLU A 7 -5.06 -10.31 -14.10
C GLU A 7 -4.09 -11.11 -13.22
N GLY A 8 -3.37 -10.42 -12.33
CA GLY A 8 -2.39 -11.02 -11.44
C GLY A 8 -3.03 -11.78 -10.27
N LYS A 9 -2.24 -11.98 -9.21
CA LYS A 9 -2.68 -12.66 -8.00
C LYS A 9 -2.13 -11.98 -6.75
N LEU A 10 -2.94 -11.10 -6.17
CA LEU A 10 -2.67 -10.44 -4.91
C LEU A 10 -2.73 -11.49 -3.79
N SER A 11 -1.59 -11.71 -3.15
CA SER A 11 -1.43 -12.75 -2.13
C SER A 11 -1.64 -12.23 -0.70
N LEU A 12 -1.27 -10.97 -0.45
CA LEU A 12 -1.17 -10.42 0.89
C LEU A 12 -1.60 -8.95 0.87
N VAL A 13 -2.38 -8.54 1.86
CA VAL A 13 -2.66 -7.12 2.15
C VAL A 13 -2.23 -6.82 3.58
N GLN A 14 -1.51 -5.71 3.76
CA GLN A 14 -1.04 -5.24 5.06
C GLN A 14 -1.73 -3.92 5.37
N VAL A 15 -2.37 -3.84 6.55
CA VAL A 15 -3.04 -2.62 7.03
C VAL A 15 -2.48 -2.28 8.39
N CYS A 16 -1.97 -1.05 8.52
CA CYS A 16 -1.53 -0.52 9.80
C CYS A 16 -2.57 0.49 10.29
N ARG A 17 -2.97 0.38 11.58
CA ARG A 17 -3.78 1.42 12.24
C ARG A 17 -2.93 2.63 12.62
N GLU A 18 -3.58 3.71 13.02
CA GLU A 18 -2.91 4.94 13.46
C GLU A 18 -1.76 4.65 14.43
N ARG A 19 -0.66 5.41 14.27
CA ARG A 19 0.53 5.35 15.11
C ARG A 19 1.19 3.97 15.26
N GLY A 20 0.93 3.02 14.38
CA GLY A 20 1.56 1.71 14.45
C GLY A 20 1.02 0.80 15.55
N GLU A 21 -0.11 1.16 16.19
CA GLU A 21 -0.65 0.42 17.33
C GLU A 21 -0.99 -1.04 17.00
N LYS A 22 -1.41 -1.30 15.77
CA LYS A 22 -1.73 -2.64 15.30
C LYS A 22 -1.46 -2.77 13.81
N VAL A 23 -0.69 -3.79 13.46
CA VAL A 23 -0.49 -4.25 12.08
C VAL A 23 -1.35 -5.49 11.86
N LEU A 24 -2.18 -5.43 10.83
CA LEU A 24 -3.00 -6.54 10.37
C LEU A 24 -2.45 -7.04 9.04
N VAL A 25 -2.30 -8.35 8.92
CA VAL A 25 -1.84 -9.01 7.70
C VAL A 25 -2.93 -9.97 7.25
N PHE A 26 -3.43 -9.78 6.04
CA PHE A 26 -4.49 -10.58 5.45
C PHE A 26 -3.91 -11.46 4.34
N ASP A 27 -4.01 -12.78 4.51
CA ASP A 27 -3.65 -13.77 3.49
C ASP A 27 -4.82 -13.94 2.50
N LEU A 28 -4.67 -13.36 1.31
CA LEU A 28 -5.66 -13.44 0.24
C LEU A 28 -5.52 -14.70 -0.62
N LEU A 29 -4.44 -15.48 -0.49
CA LEU A 29 -4.35 -16.78 -1.14
C LEU A 29 -5.25 -17.80 -0.44
N LYS A 30 -5.30 -17.75 0.90
CA LYS A 30 -6.15 -18.64 1.69
C LYS A 30 -7.55 -18.07 1.94
N CYS A 31 -7.66 -16.76 2.15
CA CYS A 31 -8.91 -16.13 2.58
C CYS A 31 -9.32 -14.96 1.67
N PRO A 32 -9.49 -15.14 0.34
CA PRO A 32 -9.84 -14.05 -0.57
C PRO A 32 -11.21 -13.42 -0.25
N ALA A 33 -12.11 -14.17 0.39
CA ALA A 33 -13.43 -13.70 0.80
C ALA A 33 -13.38 -12.50 1.77
N ILE A 34 -12.27 -12.30 2.50
CA ILE A 34 -12.10 -11.17 3.42
C ILE A 34 -12.29 -9.81 2.74
N MET A 35 -11.99 -9.73 1.43
CA MET A 35 -12.24 -8.55 0.62
C MET A 35 -13.72 -8.18 0.59
N LYS A 36 -14.61 -9.16 0.53
CA LYS A 36 -16.07 -8.95 0.56
C LYS A 36 -16.64 -8.85 1.98
N MET A 37 -15.91 -9.33 2.99
CA MET A 37 -16.35 -9.34 4.40
C MET A 37 -16.01 -8.07 5.18
N GLY A 38 -15.41 -7.06 4.53
CA GLY A 38 -15.20 -5.75 5.14
C GLY A 38 -13.92 -5.05 4.69
N LEU A 39 -12.88 -5.78 4.28
CA LEU A 39 -11.63 -5.14 3.84
C LEU A 39 -11.84 -4.28 2.59
N GLY A 40 -12.61 -4.74 1.61
CA GLY A 40 -12.99 -3.96 0.44
C GLY A 40 -13.75 -2.69 0.83
N GLN A 41 -14.77 -2.81 1.70
CA GLN A 41 -15.55 -1.67 2.19
C GLN A 41 -14.67 -0.62 2.88
N LEU A 42 -13.67 -1.04 3.66
CA LEU A 42 -12.69 -0.14 4.29
C LEU A 42 -11.86 0.61 3.23
N LEU A 43 -11.42 -0.08 2.18
CA LEU A 43 -10.62 0.50 1.10
C LEU A 43 -11.44 1.49 0.24
N GLU A 44 -12.71 1.18 -0.01
CA GLU A 44 -13.63 2.02 -0.81
C GLU A 44 -14.25 3.17 0.00
N SER A 45 -14.20 3.12 1.33
CA SER A 45 -14.77 4.15 2.19
C SER A 45 -14.07 5.49 2.00
N THR A 46 -14.82 6.56 1.72
CA THR A 46 -14.27 7.93 1.68
C THR A 46 -14.01 8.50 3.08
N LYS A 47 -14.55 7.87 4.14
CA LYS A 47 -14.43 8.36 5.52
C LYS A 47 -13.03 8.17 6.10
N GLN A 48 -12.34 7.09 5.71
CA GLN A 48 -10.99 6.79 6.17
C GLN A 48 -9.98 7.19 5.10
N LEU A 49 -8.96 7.95 5.48
CA LEU A 49 -7.80 8.23 4.63
C LEU A 49 -6.92 6.98 4.53
N LYS A 50 -6.59 6.55 3.31
CA LYS A 50 -5.59 5.48 3.10
C LYS A 50 -4.26 6.12 2.74
N ILE A 51 -3.28 6.00 3.64
CA ILE A 51 -1.90 6.39 3.38
C ILE A 51 -1.23 5.22 2.68
N MET A 52 -0.82 5.43 1.43
CA MET A 52 -0.17 4.41 0.60
C MET A 52 1.12 4.98 -0.01
N HIS A 53 1.94 4.12 -0.60
CA HIS A 53 3.17 4.54 -1.27
C HIS A 53 3.20 3.97 -2.67
N ASP A 54 3.18 4.83 -3.68
CA ASP A 54 3.15 4.43 -5.09
C ASP A 54 2.05 3.41 -5.42
N CYS A 55 0.80 3.75 -5.07
CA CYS A 55 -0.31 2.79 -5.03
C CYS A 55 -0.89 2.38 -6.39
N ARG A 56 -0.20 2.67 -7.50
CA ARG A 56 -0.72 2.50 -8.86
C ARG A 56 -0.97 1.03 -9.19
N ASN A 57 0.00 0.17 -8.87
CA ASN A 57 -0.12 -1.26 -9.08
C ASN A 57 -1.11 -1.88 -8.08
N ASP A 58 -1.14 -1.40 -6.83
CA ASP A 58 -2.13 -1.85 -5.85
C ASP A 58 -3.57 -1.56 -6.32
N ALA A 59 -3.82 -0.35 -6.84
CA ALA A 59 -5.13 0.02 -7.37
C ALA A 59 -5.52 -0.83 -8.59
N SER A 60 -4.56 -1.16 -9.46
CA SER A 60 -4.79 -2.07 -10.59
C SER A 60 -5.16 -3.48 -10.12
N ALA A 61 -4.44 -4.03 -9.15
CA ALA A 61 -4.72 -5.34 -8.57
C ALA A 61 -6.10 -5.37 -7.89
N LEU A 62 -6.41 -4.39 -7.04
CA LEU A 62 -7.67 -4.31 -6.29
C LEU A 62 -8.88 -4.22 -7.24
N SER A 63 -8.80 -3.36 -8.25
CA SER A 63 -9.89 -3.16 -9.21
C SER A 63 -10.03 -4.34 -10.19
N GLY A 64 -8.92 -4.86 -10.70
CA GLY A 64 -8.91 -5.98 -11.63
C GLY A 64 -9.42 -7.28 -10.99
N GLN A 65 -8.81 -7.66 -9.87
CA GLN A 65 -8.97 -8.97 -9.25
C GLN A 65 -10.16 -9.04 -8.27
N PHE A 66 -10.50 -7.93 -7.60
CA PHE A 66 -11.54 -7.91 -6.55
C PHE A 66 -12.69 -6.93 -6.81
N LYS A 67 -12.64 -6.14 -7.89
CA LYS A 67 -13.61 -5.06 -8.17
C LYS A 67 -13.70 -4.03 -7.03
N VAL A 68 -12.59 -3.80 -6.35
CA VAL A 68 -12.47 -2.83 -5.25
C VAL A 68 -11.78 -1.58 -5.77
N PHE A 69 -12.42 -0.41 -5.59
CA PHE A 69 -11.88 0.88 -6.01
C PHE A 69 -11.48 1.71 -4.80
N VAL A 70 -10.18 1.74 -4.49
CA VAL A 70 -9.68 2.48 -3.33
C VAL A 70 -10.01 3.97 -3.45
N GLN A 71 -10.59 4.55 -2.39
CA GLN A 71 -11.01 5.96 -2.34
C GLN A 71 -10.21 6.73 -1.31
N ASN A 72 -10.20 8.07 -1.35
CA ASN A 72 -9.57 8.91 -0.32
C ASN A 72 -8.13 8.45 0.02
N VAL A 73 -7.26 8.43 -0.99
CA VAL A 73 -5.86 7.99 -0.87
C VAL A 73 -4.92 9.19 -0.76
N PHE A 74 -3.98 9.10 0.17
CA PHE A 74 -2.79 9.95 0.21
C PHE A 74 -1.58 9.12 -0.24
N ASP A 75 -1.07 9.40 -1.44
CA ASP A 75 0.12 8.74 -1.96
C ASP A 75 1.39 9.47 -1.52
N THR A 76 2.16 8.83 -0.64
CA THR A 76 3.38 9.38 -0.07
C THR A 76 4.51 9.54 -1.08
N GLN A 77 4.53 8.76 -2.17
CA GLN A 77 5.51 8.91 -3.25
C GLN A 77 5.23 10.20 -4.04
N ALA A 78 3.96 10.42 -4.40
CA ALA A 78 3.54 11.66 -5.06
C ALA A 78 3.78 12.90 -4.17
N ALA A 79 3.43 12.81 -2.88
CA ALA A 79 3.68 13.89 -1.93
C ALA A 79 5.18 14.21 -1.80
N GLN A 80 6.03 13.18 -1.74
CA GLN A 80 7.48 13.37 -1.63
C GLN A 80 8.11 13.99 -2.88
N MET A 81 7.60 13.69 -4.08
CA MET A 81 8.01 14.37 -5.32
C MET A 81 7.67 15.86 -5.28
N LEU A 82 6.45 16.20 -4.88
CA LEU A 82 5.99 17.59 -4.74
C LEU A 82 6.81 18.36 -3.70
N LEU A 83 7.00 17.78 -2.51
CA LEU A 83 7.75 18.42 -1.41
C LEU A 83 9.23 18.64 -1.73
N SER A 84 9.82 17.79 -2.57
CA SER A 84 11.26 17.86 -2.88
C SER A 84 11.55 18.60 -4.17
N ALA A 85 10.52 19.07 -4.89
CA ALA A 85 10.62 19.54 -6.27
C ALA A 85 11.44 18.58 -7.17
N ASN A 86 11.38 17.28 -6.87
CA ASN A 86 12.14 16.26 -7.56
C ASN A 86 11.17 15.46 -8.45
N PRO A 87 11.32 15.51 -9.78
CA PRO A 87 10.45 14.76 -10.69
C PRO A 87 10.70 13.26 -10.65
N ASN A 88 11.80 12.81 -10.02
CA ASN A 88 12.12 11.40 -9.92
C ASN A 88 11.34 10.73 -8.79
N ARG A 89 10.81 9.55 -9.12
CA ARG A 89 10.17 8.68 -8.13
C ARG A 89 11.19 8.23 -7.10
N VAL A 90 10.69 8.04 -5.88
CA VAL A 90 11.49 7.60 -4.75
C VAL A 90 10.87 6.34 -4.19
N GLY A 91 11.71 5.39 -3.78
CA GLY A 91 11.24 4.18 -3.11
C GLY A 91 10.91 4.43 -1.65
N LEU A 92 10.01 3.61 -1.10
CA LEU A 92 9.56 3.68 0.29
C LEU A 92 10.71 3.74 1.29
N ASN A 93 11.76 2.93 1.10
CA ASN A 93 12.92 2.90 1.99
C ASN A 93 13.61 4.28 2.12
N MET A 94 13.70 5.04 1.03
CA MET A 94 14.30 6.37 1.07
C MET A 94 13.41 7.35 1.86
N VAL A 95 12.09 7.29 1.65
CA VAL A 95 11.13 8.09 2.43
C VAL A 95 11.23 7.76 3.91
N LEU A 96 11.27 6.47 4.27
CA LEU A 96 11.43 6.04 5.65
C LEU A 96 12.74 6.53 6.27
N GLN A 97 13.87 6.38 5.58
CA GLN A 97 15.16 6.88 6.08
C GLN A 97 15.14 8.39 6.34
N LYS A 98 14.51 9.16 5.44
CA LYS A 98 14.41 10.61 5.56
C LYS A 98 13.57 11.05 6.77
N TYR A 99 12.44 10.39 7.03
CA TYR A 99 11.46 10.87 8.03
C TYR A 99 11.47 10.11 9.36
N THR A 100 12.10 8.93 9.42
CA THR A 100 12.14 8.09 10.64
C THR A 100 13.55 7.85 11.17
N GLY A 101 14.58 8.34 10.47
CA GLY A 101 15.98 8.05 10.76
C GLY A 101 16.43 6.70 10.19
N PRO A 102 17.62 6.20 10.59
CA PRO A 102 18.17 4.95 10.06
C PRO A 102 17.23 3.76 10.32
N THR A 103 16.59 3.26 9.26
CA THR A 103 15.79 2.05 9.31
C THR A 103 16.68 0.81 9.21
N LYS A 104 16.48 -0.18 10.08
CA LYS A 104 17.13 -1.50 10.00
C LYS A 104 16.52 -2.33 8.87
N THR A 105 16.65 -1.88 7.63
CA THR A 105 16.42 -2.72 6.45
C THR A 105 17.67 -2.78 5.58
N SER A 106 18.84 -2.93 6.22
CA SER A 106 20.03 -3.42 5.53
C SER A 106 19.90 -4.93 5.36
N SER A 107 19.18 -5.40 4.34
CA SER A 107 19.50 -6.71 3.79
C SER A 107 20.90 -6.61 3.21
N LYS A 108 21.86 -7.38 3.74
CA LYS A 108 23.16 -7.57 3.07
C LYS A 108 22.90 -7.94 1.61
N PRO A 109 23.68 -7.43 0.64
CA PRO A 109 23.62 -7.96 -0.71
C PRO A 109 23.94 -9.46 -0.64
N ARG A 110 23.11 -10.25 -1.32
CA ARG A 110 23.30 -11.69 -1.46
C ARG A 110 24.45 -11.96 -2.41
#